data_AF-A0AAD5N5C3-F1
#
_entry.id   AF-A0AAD5N5C3-F1
#
_cell.length_a   1.000
_cell.length_b   1.000
_cell.length_c   1.000
_cell.angle_alpha   90.00
_cell.angle_beta   90.00
_cell.angle_gamma   90.00
#
_symmetry.space_group_name_H-M   'P 1'
#
loop_
_entity.id
_entity.type
_entity.pdbx_description
1 polymer ?
#
loop_
_entity_poly.entity_id
_entity_poly.type
_entity_poly.pdbx_seq_one_letter_code
_entity_poly.pdbx_strand_id
1 'polypeptide(L)'
;MECSVSLERGIGPSTTCTSCRRAPVTTASHALKSMFMVRAGLDAAVGHPQHALVIAGQHKLIKAFPFRGSELEAKFRGEIDTSRWEAAMKALPLSGSLPLLFNQSRIISVPDTASRHNTPSHCHIISRELRTLPYHKGGLIVLYIGGICYYECFQELNVVLICDIDNVLANIAAIARSFPVYSRKTDGHTPVTVKVEVCVPDGELVDDDINYLKHLACSIRDVCCMVDTPANELTTEAFLEKATYTAKQLGVKQVTISGEDLRQQGFGGIYCVGKAGPTPPIFTVLSFEPQKRQRRTA
;
A
#
# COMPACT_ATOMS: atom_id res chain seq x y z
N MET A 1 43.33 -25.88 20.79
CA MET A 1 44.58 -25.16 21.09
C MET A 1 44.39 -23.74 20.64
N GLU A 2 44.36 -22.86 21.62
CA GLU A 2 44.06 -21.43 21.52
C GLU A 2 45.09 -20.69 20.67
N CYS A 3 44.65 -19.62 20.01
CA CYS A 3 45.48 -18.45 19.83
C CYS A 3 44.59 -17.21 19.74
N SER A 4 44.38 -16.60 20.90
CA SER A 4 43.86 -15.25 21.08
C SER A 4 45.01 -14.24 20.98
N VAL A 5 44.85 -13.18 20.19
CA VAL A 5 45.61 -11.92 20.34
C VAL A 5 44.66 -10.75 20.07
N SER A 6 44.53 -9.91 21.09
CA SER A 6 43.87 -8.60 21.08
C SER A 6 44.90 -7.48 20.84
N LEU A 7 44.39 -6.24 20.70
CA LEU A 7 45.05 -4.91 20.58
C LEU A 7 45.28 -4.44 19.14
N GLU A 8 45.11 -3.17 18.75
CA GLU A 8 44.49 -1.95 19.28
C GLU A 8 44.51 -0.90 18.12
N ARG A 9 43.50 -0.01 18.11
CA ARG A 9 43.49 1.40 17.65
C ARG A 9 44.33 1.87 16.43
N GLY A 10 43.61 2.29 15.38
CA GLY A 10 43.70 3.66 14.82
C GLY A 10 44.69 3.91 13.67
N ILE A 11 44.16 4.37 12.52
CA ILE A 11 44.66 5.40 11.57
C ILE A 11 43.63 5.46 10.41
N GLY A 12 43.05 6.63 10.13
CA GLY A 12 42.35 6.92 8.86
C GLY A 12 43.29 7.69 7.90
N PRO A 13 42.80 8.32 6.81
CA PRO A 13 41.69 8.01 5.92
C PRO A 13 42.17 7.81 4.45
N SER A 14 41.23 7.69 3.51
CA SER A 14 41.38 7.80 2.04
C SER A 14 41.69 6.52 1.24
N THR A 15 40.67 6.04 0.54
CA THR A 15 40.74 5.64 -0.87
C THR A 15 39.34 5.77 -1.45
N THR A 16 39.08 6.93 -2.06
CA THR A 16 37.90 7.15 -2.90
C THR A 16 38.02 6.28 -4.16
N CYS A 17 37.20 5.24 -4.27
CA CYS A 17 37.05 4.49 -5.51
C CYS A 17 36.16 5.28 -6.47
N THR A 18 36.81 6.11 -7.28
CA THR A 18 36.20 6.96 -8.31
C THR A 18 35.97 6.14 -9.59
N SER A 19 35.08 5.14 -9.60
CA SER A 19 34.72 4.47 -10.88
C SER A 19 33.40 3.67 -10.91
N CYS A 20 32.33 4.09 -10.23
CA CYS A 20 31.00 3.56 -10.55
C CYS A 20 30.38 4.33 -11.72
N ARG A 21 30.81 3.99 -12.95
CA ARG A 21 30.11 4.40 -14.18
C ARG A 21 28.68 3.86 -14.11
N ARG A 22 27.70 4.75 -14.33
CA ARG A 22 26.26 4.45 -14.41
C ARG A 22 26.05 3.31 -15.41
N ALA A 23 25.62 2.15 -14.92
CA ALA A 23 24.98 1.16 -15.75
C ALA A 23 23.59 1.70 -16.18
N PRO A 24 23.19 1.53 -17.44
CA PRO A 24 21.84 1.88 -17.87
C PRO A 24 20.84 1.03 -17.07
N VAL A 25 19.79 1.70 -16.56
CA VAL A 25 18.67 1.06 -15.87
C VAL A 25 17.92 0.23 -16.91
N THR A 26 18.37 -0.99 -17.11
CA THR A 26 17.59 -2.03 -17.79
C THR A 26 16.43 -2.42 -16.87
N THR A 27 15.34 -2.78 -17.51
CA THR A 27 13.96 -3.07 -17.06
C THR A 27 13.78 -4.13 -15.97
N ALA A 28 14.79 -4.38 -15.13
CA ALA A 28 14.89 -5.48 -14.17
C ALA A 28 14.92 -5.05 -12.69
N SER A 29 14.54 -3.82 -12.31
CA SER A 29 14.44 -3.40 -10.90
C SER A 29 13.09 -3.74 -10.24
N HIS A 30 12.35 -4.72 -10.78
CA HIS A 30 10.97 -5.01 -10.40
C HIS A 30 10.82 -6.08 -9.29
N ALA A 31 11.80 -6.23 -8.40
CA ALA A 31 11.89 -7.40 -7.51
C ALA A 31 11.86 -7.05 -6.02
N LEU A 32 10.79 -6.38 -5.58
CA LEU A 32 10.07 -6.61 -4.32
C LEU A 32 8.87 -5.65 -4.30
N LYS A 33 7.76 -6.06 -4.92
CA LYS A 33 6.51 -5.29 -4.84
C LYS A 33 6.05 -5.28 -3.38
N SER A 34 5.90 -4.09 -2.79
CA SER A 34 5.15 -3.90 -1.55
C SER A 34 3.79 -4.59 -1.67
N MET A 35 3.58 -5.64 -0.89
CA MET A 35 2.42 -6.52 -1.05
C MET A 35 1.25 -5.99 -0.24
N PHE A 36 0.04 -6.01 -0.82
CA PHE A 36 -1.19 -5.63 -0.12
C PHE A 36 -2.15 -6.81 -0.15
N MET A 37 -2.49 -7.32 1.02
CA MET A 37 -3.37 -8.47 1.20
C MET A 37 -4.62 -8.04 1.94
N VAL A 38 -5.77 -8.57 1.53
CA VAL A 38 -7.04 -8.41 2.23
C VAL A 38 -7.60 -9.78 2.54
N ARG A 39 -8.16 -9.95 3.72
CA ARG A 39 -8.80 -11.18 4.22
C ARG A 39 -10.07 -10.83 5.00
N ALA A 40 -11.06 -11.72 4.95
CA ALA A 40 -12.21 -11.70 5.85
C ALA A 40 -11.85 -12.37 7.18
N GLY A 41 -12.21 -11.74 8.29
CA GLY A 41 -11.98 -12.23 9.63
C GLY A 41 -10.52 -12.13 10.08
N LEU A 42 -10.30 -12.51 11.34
CA LEU A 42 -8.98 -12.49 11.97
C LEU A 42 -8.15 -13.72 11.55
N ASP A 43 -6.83 -13.59 11.74
CA ASP A 43 -5.88 -14.69 11.67
C ASP A 43 -4.97 -14.68 12.89
N ALA A 44 -5.19 -15.61 13.83
CA ALA A 44 -4.38 -15.71 15.05
C ALA A 44 -2.86 -15.89 14.79
N ALA A 45 -2.45 -16.36 13.59
CA ALA A 45 -1.04 -16.53 13.25
C ALA A 45 -0.33 -15.20 12.91
N VAL A 46 -1.09 -14.13 12.62
CA VAL A 46 -0.55 -12.84 12.16
C VAL A 46 -0.58 -11.81 13.28
N GLY A 47 0.55 -11.63 13.98
CA GLY A 47 0.67 -10.65 15.07
C GLY A 47 2.11 -10.35 15.45
N HIS A 48 2.29 -9.80 16.65
CA HIS A 48 3.61 -9.54 17.21
C HIS A 48 4.41 -10.83 17.40
N PRO A 49 5.75 -10.78 17.41
CA PRO A 49 6.60 -9.64 17.06
C PRO A 49 6.83 -9.47 15.56
N GLN A 50 6.33 -10.40 14.73
CA GLN A 50 6.62 -10.40 13.29
C GLN A 50 5.96 -9.21 12.57
N HIS A 51 4.76 -8.81 13.01
CA HIS A 51 3.97 -7.74 12.40
C HIS A 51 3.75 -6.61 13.39
N ALA A 52 3.98 -5.37 12.95
CA ALA A 52 3.37 -4.22 13.61
C ALA A 52 1.84 -4.35 13.54
N LEU A 53 1.12 -3.95 14.59
CA LEU A 53 -0.32 -4.18 14.69
C LEU A 53 -1.09 -2.87 14.80
N VAL A 54 -2.02 -2.65 13.87
CA VAL A 54 -2.95 -1.52 13.89
C VAL A 54 -4.36 -2.04 13.94
N ILE A 55 -5.14 -1.57 14.91
CA ILE A 55 -6.57 -1.83 14.99
C ILE A 55 -7.26 -0.54 14.57
N ALA A 56 -8.00 -0.54 13.48
CA ALA A 56 -8.66 0.65 12.94
C ALA A 56 -10.15 0.39 12.75
N GLY A 57 -11.01 1.37 13.05
CA GLY A 57 -12.45 1.11 12.99
C GLY A 57 -13.33 2.10 13.72
N GLN A 58 -14.64 1.85 13.64
CA GLN A 58 -15.65 2.67 14.32
C GLN A 58 -15.52 2.55 15.84
N HIS A 59 -15.62 3.69 16.53
CA HIS A 59 -15.39 3.78 17.96
C HIS A 59 -16.26 2.80 18.77
N LYS A 60 -17.56 2.72 18.47
CA LYS A 60 -18.47 1.80 19.16
C LYS A 60 -18.13 0.34 18.89
N LEU A 61 -17.82 0.00 17.64
CA LEU A 61 -17.54 -1.38 17.26
C LEU A 61 -16.22 -1.87 17.86
N ILE A 62 -15.17 -1.04 17.88
CA ILE A 62 -13.90 -1.38 18.54
C ILE A 62 -14.14 -1.69 20.02
N LYS A 63 -14.91 -0.85 20.72
CA LYS A 63 -15.22 -1.05 22.15
C LYS A 63 -16.06 -2.29 22.43
N ALA A 64 -16.94 -2.66 21.49
CA ALA A 64 -17.77 -3.86 21.60
C ALA A 64 -17.04 -5.13 21.13
N PHE A 65 -15.89 -5.01 20.47
CA PHE A 65 -15.20 -6.14 19.86
C PHE A 65 -14.62 -7.09 20.93
N PRO A 66 -14.80 -8.41 20.81
CA PRO A 66 -14.34 -9.36 21.81
C PRO A 66 -12.81 -9.42 21.85
N PHE A 67 -12.24 -9.23 23.04
CA PHE A 67 -10.80 -9.37 23.28
C PHE A 67 -10.46 -10.67 24.01
N ARG A 68 -11.08 -10.91 25.17
CA ARG A 68 -10.76 -12.06 26.02
C ARG A 68 -11.05 -13.39 25.30
N GLY A 69 -10.04 -14.24 25.20
CA GLY A 69 -10.11 -15.54 24.53
C GLY A 69 -10.32 -15.46 23.03
N SER A 70 -10.15 -14.27 22.42
CA SER A 70 -10.33 -14.07 20.98
C SER A 70 -9.00 -14.15 20.23
N GLU A 71 -9.10 -14.29 18.91
CA GLU A 71 -7.92 -14.23 18.04
C GLU A 71 -7.20 -12.88 18.13
N LEU A 72 -7.89 -11.81 18.54
CA LEU A 72 -7.29 -10.49 18.73
C LEU A 72 -6.30 -10.48 19.91
N GLU A 73 -6.62 -11.13 21.02
CA GLU A 73 -5.72 -11.28 22.17
C GLU A 73 -4.47 -12.09 21.78
N ALA A 74 -4.66 -13.17 20.99
CA ALA A 74 -3.55 -14.00 20.52
C ALA A 74 -2.49 -13.21 19.70
N LYS A 75 -2.91 -12.18 18.96
CA LYS A 75 -2.00 -11.32 18.18
C LYS A 75 -1.01 -10.51 19.02
N PHE A 76 -1.32 -10.26 20.28
CA PHE A 76 -0.43 -9.55 21.20
C PHE A 76 0.56 -10.47 21.92
N ARG A 77 0.46 -11.81 21.76
CA ARG A 77 1.32 -12.81 22.42
C ARG A 77 1.52 -12.60 23.93
N GLY A 78 0.49 -12.11 24.63
CA GLY A 78 0.52 -11.88 26.09
C GLY A 78 1.13 -10.54 26.52
N GLU A 79 1.56 -9.67 25.60
CA GLU A 79 2.06 -8.32 25.93
C GLU A 79 0.95 -7.38 26.43
N ILE A 80 -0.29 -7.63 25.99
CA ILE A 80 -1.50 -6.94 26.44
C ILE A 80 -2.42 -7.97 27.08
N ASP A 81 -2.69 -7.79 28.37
CA ASP A 81 -3.68 -8.56 29.12
C ASP A 81 -5.06 -7.86 29.07
N THR A 82 -6.09 -8.54 29.58
CA THR A 82 -7.46 -8.00 29.61
C THR A 82 -7.54 -6.67 30.39
N SER A 83 -6.78 -6.53 31.47
CA SER A 83 -6.77 -5.31 32.30
C SER A 83 -6.24 -4.09 31.53
N ARG A 84 -5.11 -4.25 30.83
CA ARG A 84 -4.52 -3.21 29.97
C ARG A 84 -5.43 -2.90 28.79
N TRP A 85 -6.07 -3.91 28.20
CA TRP A 85 -7.05 -3.70 27.13
C TRP A 85 -8.24 -2.85 27.59
N GLU A 86 -8.82 -3.17 28.76
CA GLU A 86 -9.91 -2.37 29.34
C GLU A 86 -9.49 -0.94 29.66
N ALA A 87 -8.27 -0.75 30.18
CA ALA A 87 -7.70 0.58 30.40
C ALA A 87 -7.54 1.35 29.08
N ALA A 88 -7.07 0.68 28.01
CA ALA A 88 -6.96 1.26 26.68
C ALA A 88 -8.34 1.64 26.10
N MET A 89 -9.35 0.80 26.26
CA MET A 89 -10.72 1.12 25.82
C MET A 89 -11.32 2.32 26.55
N LYS A 90 -11.00 2.51 27.84
CA LYS A 90 -11.39 3.69 28.62
C LYS A 90 -10.67 4.96 28.14
N ALA A 91 -9.40 4.84 27.76
CA ALA A 91 -8.57 5.95 27.28
C ALA A 91 -8.73 6.26 25.78
N LEU A 92 -9.40 5.39 25.01
CA LEU A 92 -9.54 5.53 23.57
C LEU A 92 -10.31 6.82 23.22
N PRO A 93 -9.73 7.75 22.44
CA PRO A 93 -10.44 8.95 22.01
C PRO A 93 -11.55 8.59 21.01
N LEU A 94 -12.59 9.43 20.91
CA LEU A 94 -13.65 9.29 19.91
C LEU A 94 -13.11 9.34 18.48
N SER A 95 -12.07 10.15 18.25
CA SER A 95 -11.39 10.35 16.97
C SER A 95 -9.89 10.43 17.17
N GLY A 96 -9.12 9.76 16.32
CA GLY A 96 -7.65 9.82 16.32
C GLY A 96 -7.05 8.47 16.67
N SER A 97 -5.90 8.47 17.35
CA SER A 97 -5.19 7.25 17.67
C SER A 97 -4.71 7.15 19.12
N LEU A 98 -4.58 5.91 19.59
CA LEU A 98 -4.03 5.53 20.88
C LEU A 98 -2.87 4.55 20.64
N PRO A 99 -1.60 4.92 20.94
CA PRO A 99 -0.47 4.02 20.82
C PRO A 99 -0.49 2.95 21.92
N LEU A 100 -0.03 1.75 21.57
CA LEU A 100 0.14 0.60 22.46
C LEU A 100 1.54 0.00 22.24
N LEU A 101 2.06 -0.73 23.23
CA LEU A 101 3.34 -1.46 23.15
C LEU A 101 4.49 -0.62 22.58
N PHE A 102 4.87 0.46 23.26
CA PHE A 102 5.94 1.38 22.82
C PHE A 102 5.81 1.82 21.35
N ASN A 103 4.58 2.04 20.89
CA ASN A 103 4.25 2.46 19.52
C ASN A 103 4.54 1.40 18.43
N GLN A 104 4.69 0.12 18.81
CA GLN A 104 4.65 -1.03 17.90
C GLN A 104 3.20 -1.44 17.55
N SER A 105 2.26 -1.03 18.40
CA SER A 105 0.83 -1.20 18.18
C SER A 105 0.10 0.12 18.25
N ARG A 106 -1.06 0.21 17.58
CA ARG A 106 -1.90 1.41 17.65
C ARG A 106 -3.37 1.06 17.44
N ILE A 107 -4.25 1.73 18.18
CA ILE A 107 -5.69 1.73 17.89
C ILE A 107 -6.04 3.06 17.21
N ILE A 108 -6.72 3.02 16.09
CA ILE A 108 -7.23 4.17 15.35
C ILE A 108 -8.76 4.14 15.46
N SER A 109 -9.32 5.10 16.17
CA SER A 109 -10.76 5.24 16.35
C SER A 109 -11.32 6.26 15.36
N VAL A 110 -12.36 5.87 14.63
CA VAL A 110 -13.16 6.79 13.83
C VAL A 110 -14.52 7.06 14.49
N PRO A 111 -15.04 8.31 14.43
CA PRO A 111 -16.36 8.63 14.99
C PRO A 111 -17.48 7.87 14.30
N ASP A 112 -18.55 7.57 15.04
CA ASP A 112 -19.73 6.88 14.47
C ASP A 112 -20.69 7.83 13.74
N THR A 113 -20.59 9.15 13.96
CA THR A 113 -21.46 10.17 13.36
C THR A 113 -20.69 11.04 12.38
N ALA A 114 -21.25 11.27 11.20
CA ALA A 114 -20.68 12.16 10.19
C ALA A 114 -21.55 13.39 9.94
N SER A 115 -20.94 14.49 9.51
CA SER A 115 -21.68 15.63 8.98
C SER A 115 -22.25 15.29 7.61
N ARG A 116 -23.33 15.97 7.21
CA ARG A 116 -24.08 15.72 5.96
C ARG A 116 -23.24 15.66 4.68
N HIS A 117 -22.08 16.34 4.67
CA HIS A 117 -21.20 16.47 3.51
C HIS A 117 -19.94 15.61 3.62
N ASN A 118 -19.79 14.85 4.71
CA ASN A 118 -18.66 13.95 4.92
C ASN A 118 -19.08 12.50 4.67
N THR A 119 -18.10 11.65 4.37
CA THR A 119 -18.34 10.20 4.29
C THR A 119 -18.63 9.64 5.69
N PRO A 120 -19.65 8.76 5.84
CA PRO A 120 -19.95 8.12 7.13
C PRO A 120 -18.80 7.26 7.64
N SER A 121 -17.96 6.74 6.74
CA SER A 121 -16.80 5.92 7.09
C SER A 121 -15.70 6.67 7.85
N HIS A 122 -15.65 8.00 7.72
CA HIS A 122 -14.54 8.85 8.18
C HIS A 122 -13.14 8.31 7.80
N CYS A 123 -13.04 7.60 6.68
CA CYS A 123 -11.84 6.85 6.28
C CYS A 123 -10.58 7.73 6.17
N HIS A 124 -10.74 9.04 5.97
CA HIS A 124 -9.66 10.02 5.94
C HIS A 124 -8.87 10.08 7.27
N ILE A 125 -9.49 9.79 8.42
CA ILE A 125 -8.81 9.70 9.72
C ILE A 125 -7.85 8.51 9.71
N ILE A 126 -8.29 7.34 9.21
CA ILE A 126 -7.45 6.16 9.08
C ILE A 126 -6.20 6.49 8.25
N SER A 127 -6.37 7.13 7.08
CA SER A 127 -5.22 7.54 6.27
C SER A 127 -4.29 8.51 7.00
N ARG A 128 -4.84 9.48 7.74
CA ARG A 128 -4.04 10.46 8.49
C ARG A 128 -3.19 9.78 9.57
N GLU A 129 -3.79 8.91 10.36
CA GLU A 129 -3.12 8.22 11.47
C GLU A 129 -2.14 7.14 11.00
N LEU A 130 -2.42 6.48 9.87
CA LEU A 130 -1.49 5.50 9.30
C LEU A 130 -0.19 6.15 8.78
N ARG A 131 -0.27 7.36 8.23
CA ARG A 131 0.91 8.09 7.74
C ARG A 131 1.90 8.49 8.83
N THR A 132 1.45 8.57 10.09
CA THR A 132 2.29 8.95 11.24
C THR A 132 2.81 7.75 12.02
N LEU A 133 2.54 6.52 11.56
CA LEU A 133 3.08 5.32 12.21
C LEU A 133 4.60 5.26 12.01
N PRO A 134 5.38 5.18 13.10
CA PRO A 134 6.78 4.82 12.96
C PRO A 134 6.84 3.36 12.55
N TYR A 135 7.30 3.12 11.34
CA TYR A 135 7.45 1.76 10.88
C TYR A 135 8.70 1.13 11.50
N HIS A 136 8.51 0.10 12.32
CA HIS A 136 9.61 -0.70 12.85
C HIS A 136 10.19 -1.54 11.71
N LYS A 137 11.52 -1.62 11.60
CA LYS A 137 12.20 -2.47 10.61
C LYS A 137 11.84 -3.93 10.91
N GLY A 138 10.97 -4.51 10.11
CA GLY A 138 10.77 -5.96 10.09
C GLY A 138 11.95 -6.66 9.41
N GLY A 139 11.86 -7.99 9.31
CA GLY A 139 12.94 -8.91 8.99
C GLY A 139 13.77 -8.62 7.73
N LEU A 140 14.85 -9.40 7.60
CA LEU A 140 15.82 -9.31 6.52
C LEU A 140 15.46 -10.34 5.42
N ILE A 141 15.16 -9.89 4.20
CA ILE A 141 15.14 -10.75 3.02
C ILE A 141 16.54 -10.77 2.41
N VAL A 142 17.01 -11.97 2.09
CA VAL A 142 18.24 -12.19 1.34
C VAL A 142 17.86 -12.57 -0.10
N LEU A 143 18.18 -11.71 -1.05
CA LEU A 143 17.96 -11.93 -2.48
C LEU A 143 19.30 -12.23 -3.17
N TYR A 144 19.33 -13.28 -3.98
CA TYR A 144 20.47 -13.61 -4.83
C TYR A 144 20.10 -13.31 -6.28
N ILE A 145 20.65 -12.24 -6.83
CA ILE A 145 20.48 -11.88 -8.24
C ILE A 145 21.86 -11.78 -8.87
N GLY A 146 22.13 -12.61 -9.88
CA GLY A 146 23.42 -12.58 -10.60
C GLY A 146 24.65 -12.93 -9.75
N GLY A 147 24.49 -13.74 -8.69
CA GLY A 147 25.59 -14.12 -7.78
C GLY A 147 25.93 -13.09 -6.70
N ILE A 148 25.18 -11.99 -6.60
CA ILE A 148 25.34 -10.96 -5.58
C ILE A 148 24.25 -11.12 -4.52
N CYS A 149 24.65 -11.10 -3.23
CA CYS A 149 23.74 -11.12 -2.09
C CYS A 149 23.22 -9.71 -1.81
N TYR A 150 21.91 -9.51 -1.88
CA TYR A 150 21.23 -8.28 -1.46
C TYR A 150 20.50 -8.53 -0.14
N TYR A 151 20.72 -7.63 0.82
CA TYR A 151 20.01 -7.61 2.09
C TYR A 151 18.99 -6.48 2.05
N GLU A 152 17.70 -6.81 2.04
CA GLU A 152 16.63 -5.81 2.15
C GLU A 152 15.80 -6.07 3.41
N CYS A 153 15.72 -5.06 4.29
CA CYS A 153 14.71 -5.08 5.35
C CYS A 153 13.33 -4.86 4.72
N PHE A 154 12.31 -5.54 5.24
CA PHE A 154 10.91 -5.29 4.88
C PHE A 154 10.08 -5.15 6.14
N GLN A 155 9.00 -4.38 6.08
CA GLN A 155 8.14 -4.14 7.24
C GLN A 155 6.83 -4.88 7.04
N GLU A 156 6.47 -5.78 7.96
CA GLU A 156 5.15 -6.40 7.94
C GLU A 156 4.20 -5.62 8.86
N LEU A 157 3.10 -5.15 8.29
CA LEU A 157 2.04 -4.45 9.00
C LEU A 157 0.76 -5.27 8.92
N ASN A 158 0.18 -5.58 10.07
CA ASN A 158 -1.18 -6.09 10.17
C ASN A 158 -2.14 -4.93 10.53
N VAL A 159 -3.16 -4.73 9.72
CA VAL A 159 -4.28 -3.82 10.00
C VAL A 159 -5.54 -4.65 10.23
N VAL A 160 -6.02 -4.69 11.46
CA VAL A 160 -7.33 -5.22 11.82
C VAL A 160 -8.35 -4.10 11.64
N LEU A 161 -9.20 -4.20 10.61
CA LEU A 161 -10.23 -3.25 10.29
C LEU A 161 -11.58 -3.71 10.86
N ILE A 162 -12.15 -2.94 11.81
CA ILE A 162 -13.44 -3.23 12.44
C ILE A 162 -14.45 -2.15 12.03
N CYS A 163 -15.34 -2.45 11.09
CA CYS A 163 -16.34 -1.50 10.62
C CYS A 163 -17.59 -2.19 10.09
N ASP A 164 -18.67 -1.42 9.92
CA ASP A 164 -19.85 -1.84 9.19
C ASP A 164 -19.52 -2.16 7.72
N ILE A 165 -20.32 -3.04 7.12
CA ILE A 165 -20.09 -3.52 5.74
C ILE A 165 -20.06 -2.37 4.72
N ASP A 166 -20.92 -1.37 4.90
CA ASP A 166 -21.02 -0.18 4.04
C ASP A 166 -19.74 0.68 4.04
N ASN A 167 -18.94 0.57 5.11
CA ASN A 167 -17.72 1.36 5.29
C ASN A 167 -16.45 0.64 4.82
N VAL A 168 -16.52 -0.67 4.54
CA VAL A 168 -15.36 -1.50 4.20
C VAL A 168 -14.62 -0.96 2.98
N LEU A 169 -15.33 -0.67 1.88
CA LEU A 169 -14.74 -0.20 0.63
C LEU A 169 -13.94 1.09 0.85
N ALA A 170 -14.54 2.08 1.52
CA ALA A 170 -13.92 3.37 1.78
C ALA A 170 -12.69 3.25 2.69
N ASN A 171 -12.77 2.39 3.71
CA ASN A 171 -11.68 2.14 4.64
C ASN A 171 -10.52 1.40 3.98
N ILE A 172 -10.77 0.36 3.17
CA ILE A 172 -9.74 -0.32 2.38
C ILE A 172 -9.06 0.65 1.42
N ALA A 173 -9.83 1.50 0.73
CA ALA A 173 -9.28 2.53 -0.14
C ALA A 173 -8.38 3.53 0.63
N ALA A 174 -8.78 3.93 1.84
CA ALA A 174 -7.98 4.79 2.72
C ALA A 174 -6.68 4.13 3.21
N ILE A 175 -6.74 2.84 3.56
CA ILE A 175 -5.55 2.07 3.97
C ILE A 175 -4.60 1.97 2.77
N ALA A 176 -5.09 1.55 1.60
CA ALA A 176 -4.28 1.39 0.39
C ALA A 176 -3.53 2.69 0.01
N ARG A 177 -4.19 3.85 0.08
CA ARG A 177 -3.59 5.17 -0.19
C ARG A 177 -2.50 5.58 0.81
N SER A 178 -2.42 4.94 1.96
CA SER A 178 -1.44 5.28 3.00
C SER A 178 -0.06 4.67 2.75
N PHE A 179 0.06 3.76 1.77
CA PHE A 179 1.28 2.99 1.48
C PHE A 179 1.71 3.19 0.02
N PRO A 180 2.33 4.35 -0.29
CA PRO A 180 2.82 4.65 -1.63
C PRO A 180 3.88 3.63 -2.06
N VAL A 181 3.88 3.30 -3.35
CA VAL A 181 4.78 2.30 -3.94
C VAL A 181 5.99 2.94 -4.60
N TYR A 182 5.83 4.16 -5.12
CA TYR A 182 6.90 4.85 -5.82
C TYR A 182 7.89 5.47 -4.83
N SER A 183 9.19 5.22 -5.05
CA SER A 183 10.27 5.87 -4.31
C SER A 183 11.56 5.88 -5.11
N ARG A 184 12.26 7.01 -5.07
CA ARG A 184 13.64 7.19 -5.55
C ARG A 184 14.62 7.49 -4.42
N LYS A 185 14.18 7.38 -3.16
CA LYS A 185 15.06 7.61 -2.01
C LYS A 185 16.20 6.60 -2.05
N THR A 186 17.43 7.09 -1.99
CA THR A 186 18.65 6.28 -2.02
C THR A 186 18.95 5.60 -0.68
N ASP A 187 18.31 6.07 0.40
CA ASP A 187 18.39 5.48 1.74
C ASP A 187 17.03 5.62 2.45
N GLY A 188 16.74 4.71 3.37
CA GLY A 188 15.57 4.78 4.25
C GLY A 188 14.21 4.48 3.62
N HIS A 189 14.15 3.96 2.39
CA HIS A 189 12.91 3.39 1.85
C HIS A 189 12.86 1.90 2.10
N THR A 190 11.95 1.48 2.98
CA THR A 190 11.74 0.08 3.31
C THR A 190 10.36 -0.32 2.78
N PRO A 191 10.26 -1.27 1.85
CA PRO A 191 8.97 -1.74 1.37
C PRO A 191 8.12 -2.27 2.54
N VAL A 192 6.86 -1.86 2.58
CA VAL A 192 5.89 -2.32 3.57
C VAL A 192 4.97 -3.36 2.94
N THR A 193 4.89 -4.53 3.56
CA THR A 193 3.88 -5.54 3.29
C THR A 193 2.71 -5.30 4.23
N VAL A 194 1.54 -4.99 3.67
CA VAL A 194 0.33 -4.67 4.42
C VAL A 194 -0.64 -5.83 4.31
N LYS A 195 -1.02 -6.40 5.45
CA LYS A 195 -2.06 -7.42 5.58
C LYS A 195 -3.25 -6.78 6.28
N VAL A 196 -4.41 -6.76 5.63
CA VAL A 196 -5.64 -6.19 6.17
C VAL A 196 -6.63 -7.32 6.47
N GLU A 197 -7.02 -7.41 7.73
CA GLU A 197 -8.03 -8.35 8.24
C GLU A 197 -9.32 -7.59 8.49
N VAL A 198 -10.37 -7.88 7.73
CA VAL A 198 -11.63 -7.14 7.78
C VAL A 198 -12.63 -7.89 8.66
N CYS A 199 -13.06 -7.24 9.73
CA CYS A 199 -14.04 -7.73 10.69
C CYS A 199 -15.30 -6.88 10.62
N VAL A 200 -16.40 -7.50 10.20
CA VAL A 200 -17.74 -6.90 10.08
C VAL A 200 -18.63 -7.57 11.11
N PRO A 201 -18.93 -6.94 12.26
CA PRO A 201 -19.73 -7.60 13.31
C PRO A 201 -21.15 -7.98 12.87
N ASP A 202 -21.77 -7.15 12.03
CA ASP A 202 -23.16 -7.32 11.57
C ASP A 202 -23.25 -7.77 10.10
N GLY A 203 -22.26 -8.50 9.59
CA GLY A 203 -22.27 -9.00 8.22
C GLY A 203 -21.11 -9.94 7.89
N GLU A 204 -21.11 -10.47 6.66
CA GLU A 204 -20.06 -11.35 6.18
C GLU A 204 -19.58 -10.88 4.81
N LEU A 205 -18.29 -11.10 4.53
CA LEU A 205 -17.68 -10.85 3.23
C LEU A 205 -17.46 -12.19 2.54
N VAL A 206 -17.93 -12.32 1.30
CA VAL A 206 -17.66 -13.51 0.49
C VAL A 206 -16.32 -13.36 -0.23
N ASP A 207 -15.80 -14.47 -0.78
CA ASP A 207 -14.51 -14.48 -1.47
C ASP A 207 -14.44 -13.50 -2.65
N ASP A 208 -15.56 -13.29 -3.34
CA ASP A 208 -15.67 -12.31 -4.42
C ASP A 208 -15.49 -10.87 -3.92
N ASP A 209 -16.03 -10.54 -2.75
CA ASP A 209 -15.82 -9.22 -2.12
C ASP A 209 -14.35 -9.03 -1.77
N ILE A 210 -13.70 -10.06 -1.22
CA ILE A 210 -12.29 -10.00 -0.87
C ILE A 210 -11.42 -9.85 -2.12
N ASN A 211 -11.73 -10.56 -3.21
CA ASN A 211 -11.04 -10.40 -4.49
C ASN A 211 -11.25 -9.01 -5.07
N TYR A 212 -12.48 -8.48 -5.02
CA TYR A 212 -12.78 -7.11 -5.40
C TYR A 212 -11.98 -6.08 -4.59
N LEU A 213 -11.94 -6.21 -3.27
CA LEU A 213 -11.21 -5.30 -2.37
C LEU A 213 -9.69 -5.36 -2.60
N LYS A 214 -9.14 -6.54 -2.91
CA LYS A 214 -7.74 -6.69 -3.35
C LYS A 214 -7.48 -5.92 -4.64
N HIS A 215 -8.32 -6.12 -5.66
CA HIS A 215 -8.18 -5.41 -6.93
C HIS A 215 -8.33 -3.89 -6.77
N LEU A 216 -9.29 -3.44 -5.96
CA LEU A 216 -9.47 -2.03 -5.60
C LEU A 216 -8.20 -1.44 -4.98
N ALA A 217 -7.64 -2.10 -3.96
CA ALA A 217 -6.43 -1.64 -3.30
C ALA A 217 -5.22 -1.60 -4.26
N CYS A 218 -5.05 -2.63 -5.10
CA CYS A 218 -4.02 -2.65 -6.13
C CYS A 218 -4.19 -1.49 -7.13
N SER A 219 -5.39 -1.30 -7.68
CA SER A 219 -5.67 -0.22 -8.64
C SER A 219 -5.41 1.17 -8.04
N ILE A 220 -5.82 1.40 -6.78
CA ILE A 220 -5.55 2.66 -6.08
C ILE A 220 -4.04 2.91 -5.98
N ARG A 221 -3.28 1.90 -5.55
CA ARG A 221 -1.83 2.02 -5.35
C ARG A 221 -1.08 2.16 -6.68
N ASP A 222 -1.56 1.50 -7.74
CA ASP A 222 -1.04 1.64 -9.09
C ASP A 222 -1.25 3.07 -9.62
N VAL A 223 -2.45 3.64 -9.44
CA VAL A 223 -2.74 5.03 -9.82
C VAL A 223 -1.87 6.00 -9.01
N CYS A 224 -1.75 5.82 -7.69
CA CYS A 224 -0.85 6.64 -6.87
C CYS A 224 0.60 6.55 -7.36
N CYS A 225 1.08 5.34 -7.66
CA CYS A 225 2.42 5.13 -8.21
C CYS A 225 2.61 5.89 -9.53
N MET A 226 1.64 5.84 -10.45
CA MET A 226 1.71 6.60 -11.70
C MET A 226 1.75 8.11 -11.45
N VAL A 227 0.94 8.63 -10.52
CA VAL A 227 0.91 10.06 -10.18
C VAL A 227 2.21 10.52 -9.53
N ASP A 228 2.80 9.68 -8.68
CA ASP A 228 4.06 10.00 -7.97
C ASP A 228 5.31 9.83 -8.86
N THR A 229 5.19 9.09 -9.98
CA THR A 229 6.31 8.87 -10.92
C THR A 229 6.58 10.15 -11.72
N PRO A 230 7.81 10.67 -11.75
CA PRO A 230 8.13 11.91 -12.43
C PRO A 230 8.07 11.75 -13.95
N ALA A 231 7.79 12.85 -14.66
CA ALA A 231 7.52 12.83 -16.10
C ALA A 231 8.72 12.40 -16.97
N ASN A 232 9.94 12.42 -16.44
CA ASN A 232 11.11 11.86 -17.12
C ASN A 232 11.13 10.32 -17.13
N GLU A 233 10.32 9.67 -16.29
CA GLU A 233 10.14 8.21 -16.23
C GLU A 233 8.77 7.79 -16.76
N LEU A 234 7.71 8.52 -16.40
CA LEU A 234 6.35 8.31 -16.92
C LEU A 234 6.06 9.28 -18.08
N THR A 235 6.70 9.03 -19.23
CA THR A 235 6.43 9.73 -20.49
C THR A 235 5.07 9.33 -21.08
N THR A 236 4.63 9.99 -22.16
CA THR A 236 3.39 9.60 -22.86
C THR A 236 3.44 8.16 -23.35
N GLU A 237 4.59 7.74 -23.87
CA GLU A 237 4.84 6.38 -24.34
C GLU A 237 4.88 5.37 -23.18
N ALA A 238 5.59 5.68 -22.08
CA ALA A 238 5.60 4.81 -20.90
C ALA A 238 4.19 4.65 -20.28
N PHE A 239 3.37 5.70 -20.34
CA PHE A 239 1.99 5.61 -19.90
C PHE A 239 1.12 4.78 -20.87
N LEU A 240 1.34 4.90 -22.18
CA LEU A 240 0.72 4.03 -23.18
C LEU A 240 1.10 2.56 -22.98
N GLU A 241 2.35 2.26 -22.64
CA GLU A 241 2.80 0.90 -22.34
C GLU A 241 2.03 0.29 -21.17
N LYS A 242 1.83 1.05 -20.09
CA LYS A 242 1.00 0.63 -18.96
C LYS A 242 -0.45 0.37 -19.38
N ALA A 243 -1.04 1.28 -20.15
CA ALA A 243 -2.40 1.12 -20.67
C ALA A 243 -2.53 -0.15 -21.54
N THR A 244 -1.55 -0.37 -22.43
CA THR A 244 -1.48 -1.53 -23.33
C THR A 244 -1.30 -2.83 -22.56
N TYR A 245 -0.48 -2.83 -21.51
CA TYR A 245 -0.32 -3.97 -20.62
C TYR A 245 -1.67 -4.32 -19.96
N THR A 246 -2.35 -3.34 -19.36
CA THR A 246 -3.67 -3.54 -18.77
C THR A 246 -4.70 -4.03 -19.78
N ALA A 247 -4.69 -3.48 -21.01
CA ALA A 247 -5.59 -3.90 -22.08
C ALA A 247 -5.46 -5.39 -22.39
N LYS A 248 -4.20 -5.86 -22.53
CA LYS A 248 -3.87 -7.26 -22.79
C LYS A 248 -4.26 -8.17 -21.64
N GLN A 249 -4.00 -7.77 -20.40
CA GLN A 249 -4.37 -8.56 -19.21
C GLN A 249 -5.88 -8.75 -19.08
N LEU A 250 -6.66 -7.72 -19.43
CA LEU A 250 -8.13 -7.76 -19.36
C LEU A 250 -8.79 -8.28 -20.65
N GLY A 251 -8.02 -8.52 -21.71
CA GLY A 251 -8.56 -8.92 -23.02
C GLY A 251 -9.51 -7.89 -23.65
N VAL A 252 -9.30 -6.59 -23.38
CA VAL A 252 -10.16 -5.50 -23.89
C VAL A 252 -9.63 -4.94 -25.21
N LYS A 253 -10.54 -4.42 -26.03
CA LYS A 253 -10.17 -3.78 -27.29
C LYS A 253 -9.43 -2.48 -27.02
N GLN A 254 -8.28 -2.29 -27.65
CA GLN A 254 -7.50 -1.05 -27.58
C GLN A 254 -7.41 -0.39 -28.96
N VAL A 255 -7.63 0.92 -29.01
CA VAL A 255 -7.38 1.75 -30.20
C VAL A 255 -6.43 2.86 -29.80
N THR A 256 -5.37 3.09 -30.58
CA THR A 256 -4.36 4.11 -30.28
C THR A 256 -4.06 4.94 -31.53
N ILE A 257 -4.01 6.26 -31.36
CA ILE A 257 -3.63 7.26 -32.37
C ILE A 257 -2.53 8.12 -31.76
N SER A 258 -1.40 8.29 -32.46
CA SER A 258 -0.20 8.93 -31.91
C SER A 258 0.39 9.96 -32.87
N GLY A 259 0.99 11.01 -32.31
CA GLY A 259 1.80 11.97 -33.06
C GLY A 259 1.05 12.62 -34.22
N GLU A 260 1.63 12.56 -35.42
CA GLU A 260 1.05 13.17 -36.63
C GLU A 260 -0.29 12.56 -37.04
N ASP A 261 -0.56 11.31 -36.69
CA ASP A 261 -1.85 10.67 -37.00
C ASP A 261 -3.01 11.38 -36.30
N LEU A 262 -2.76 11.98 -35.13
CA LEU A 262 -3.75 12.82 -34.45
C LEU A 262 -4.12 14.04 -35.31
N ARG A 263 -3.13 14.69 -35.91
CA ARG A 263 -3.37 15.84 -36.81
C ARG A 263 -4.12 15.38 -38.06
N GLN A 264 -3.71 14.28 -38.67
CA GLN A 264 -4.32 13.75 -39.90
C GLN A 264 -5.78 13.33 -39.69
N GLN A 265 -6.11 12.76 -38.52
CA GLN A 265 -7.45 12.30 -38.19
C GLN A 265 -8.33 13.39 -37.54
N GLY A 266 -7.88 14.65 -37.49
CA GLY A 266 -8.67 15.78 -37.00
C GLY A 266 -8.67 15.98 -35.48
N PHE A 267 -7.82 15.27 -34.73
CA PHE A 267 -7.60 15.45 -33.28
C PHE A 267 -6.67 16.64 -33.00
N GLY A 268 -6.98 17.81 -33.58
CA GLY A 268 -6.13 19.00 -33.53
C GLY A 268 -5.89 19.54 -32.12
N GLY A 269 -6.84 19.35 -31.18
CA GLY A 269 -6.70 19.82 -29.80
C GLY A 269 -5.53 19.14 -29.07
N ILE A 270 -5.58 17.82 -28.93
CA ILE A 270 -4.52 17.04 -28.26
C ILE A 270 -3.18 17.15 -29.00
N TYR A 271 -3.19 17.19 -30.34
CA TYR A 271 -2.00 17.39 -31.14
C TYR A 271 -1.33 18.74 -30.84
N CYS A 272 -2.08 19.84 -30.88
CA CYS A 272 -1.53 21.17 -30.65
C CYS A 272 -0.97 21.35 -29.23
N VAL A 273 -1.56 20.69 -28.23
CA VAL A 273 -1.06 20.69 -26.84
C VAL A 273 0.27 19.94 -26.73
N GLY A 274 0.37 18.74 -27.32
CA GLY A 274 1.52 17.86 -27.09
C GLY A 274 2.63 17.89 -28.15
N LYS A 275 2.45 18.55 -29.30
CA LYS A 275 3.41 18.52 -30.43
C LYS A 275 4.83 19.01 -30.11
N ALA A 276 5.00 19.78 -29.03
CA ALA A 276 6.30 20.30 -28.59
C ALA A 276 6.94 19.49 -27.44
N GLY A 277 6.30 18.39 -27.01
CA GLY A 277 6.82 17.52 -25.96
C GLY A 277 7.99 16.65 -26.45
N PRO A 278 8.81 16.12 -25.52
CA PRO A 278 9.92 15.22 -25.87
C PRO A 278 9.44 13.84 -26.36
N THR A 279 8.19 13.48 -26.08
CA THR A 279 7.51 12.28 -26.58
C THR A 279 6.18 12.70 -27.21
N PRO A 280 5.69 11.99 -28.24
CA PRO A 280 4.53 12.43 -29.01
C PRO A 280 3.25 12.44 -28.16
N PRO A 281 2.24 13.28 -28.50
CA PRO A 281 0.90 13.17 -27.94
C PRO A 281 0.25 11.86 -28.38
N ILE A 282 -0.52 11.24 -27.47
CA ILE A 282 -1.14 9.93 -27.70
C ILE A 282 -2.59 9.98 -27.24
N PHE A 283 -3.51 9.51 -28.10
CA PHE A 283 -4.88 9.20 -27.74
C PHE A 283 -5.06 7.69 -27.77
N THR A 284 -5.42 7.09 -26.63
CA THR A 284 -5.69 5.66 -26.54
C THR A 284 -7.04 5.41 -25.88
N VAL A 285 -7.80 4.45 -26.40
CA VAL A 285 -9.13 4.06 -25.92
C VAL A 285 -9.11 2.58 -25.58
N LEU A 286 -9.49 2.23 -24.35
CA LEU A 286 -9.74 0.86 -23.93
C LEU A 286 -11.25 0.63 -23.85
N SER A 287 -11.75 -0.37 -24.56
CA SER A 287 -13.18 -0.69 -24.63
C SER A 287 -13.48 -2.06 -24.05
N PHE A 288 -14.25 -2.08 -22.96
CA PHE A 288 -14.84 -3.29 -22.39
C PHE A 288 -16.30 -3.42 -22.82
N GLU A 289 -16.64 -4.54 -23.46
CA GLU A 289 -17.98 -4.84 -23.96
C GLU A 289 -18.57 -6.03 -23.17
N PRO A 290 -19.33 -5.80 -22.09
CA PRO A 290 -19.88 -6.88 -21.29
C PRO A 290 -20.98 -7.64 -22.07
N GLN A 291 -21.08 -8.96 -21.83
CA GLN A 291 -22.05 -9.83 -22.50
C GLN A 291 -23.51 -9.35 -22.39
N LYS A 292 -23.87 -8.77 -21.24
CA LYS A 292 -25.17 -8.11 -21.04
C LYS A 292 -24.96 -6.61 -20.96
N ARG A 293 -25.23 -5.92 -22.07
CA ARG A 293 -25.10 -4.47 -22.15
C ARG A 293 -26.23 -3.78 -21.39
N GLN A 294 -25.95 -3.31 -20.19
CA GLN A 294 -26.93 -2.54 -19.40
C GLN A 294 -26.83 -1.03 -19.62
N ARG A 295 -25.62 -0.50 -19.86
CA ARG A 295 -25.37 0.93 -20.03
C ARG A 295 -24.13 1.18 -20.88
N ARG A 296 -24.15 2.23 -21.71
CA ARG A 296 -22.95 2.78 -22.36
C ARG A 296 -22.47 3.96 -21.53
N THR A 297 -21.29 3.84 -20.93
CA THR A 297 -20.58 4.96 -20.33
C THR A 297 -19.54 5.41 -21.36
N ALA A 298 -19.66 6.66 -21.81
CA ALA A 298 -18.73 7.28 -22.76
C ALA A 298 -17.65 8.04 -21.99
#